data_AF-A0A8B8P316-F1
#
_entry.id   AF-A0A8B8P316-F1
#
_cell.length_a   1.000
_cell.length_b   1.000
_cell.length_c   1.000
_cell.angle_alpha   90.00
_cell.angle_beta   90.00
_cell.angle_gamma   90.00
#
_symmetry.space_group_name_H-M   'P 1'
#
loop_
_entity.id
_entity.type
_entity.pdbx_description
1 polymer ?
#
loop_
_entity_poly.entity_id
_entity_poly.type
_entity_poly.pdbx_seq_one_letter_code
_entity_poly.pdbx_strand_id
1 'polypeptide(L)'
;MEVDGFEDYVDDAFYHKGNYDYKLGNLMEYYGIKTEAEILSGCIMKMSKSFTKKRDAESITMAVKSLRKEARTWFNDKGSGSHSEAADEYAKASAWYHVTYHLSYWGCYNEGLNRDHYLSFPWCVHDKLIQIKKERRDRTTARKSTLEDYFNRGLRLN
;
A
#
# COMPACT_ATOMS: atom_id res chain seq x y z
N MET A 1 8.77 -5.21 -4.69
CA MET A 1 8.53 -5.49 -3.26
C MET A 1 8.04 -6.93 -3.08
N GLU A 2 8.29 -7.79 -4.08
CA GLU A 2 7.59 -9.05 -4.38
C GLU A 2 8.06 -10.24 -3.54
N VAL A 3 7.29 -10.58 -2.53
CA VAL A 3 7.54 -11.74 -1.65
C VAL A 3 6.99 -12.98 -2.34
N ASP A 4 7.69 -14.11 -2.21
CA ASP A 4 7.25 -15.38 -2.81
C ASP A 4 5.80 -15.73 -2.42
N GLY A 5 5.00 -16.16 -3.40
CA GLY A 5 3.57 -16.46 -3.22
C GLY A 5 2.65 -15.24 -3.16
N PHE A 6 3.12 -14.03 -3.51
CA PHE A 6 2.25 -12.85 -3.55
C PHE A 6 1.21 -12.91 -4.68
N GLU A 7 1.51 -13.64 -5.74
CA GLU A 7 0.66 -13.82 -6.91
C GLU A 7 -0.70 -14.43 -6.52
N ASP A 8 -0.72 -15.31 -5.53
CA ASP A 8 -1.94 -15.96 -5.01
C ASP A 8 -2.93 -14.96 -4.38
N TYR A 9 -2.47 -13.75 -4.04
CA TYR A 9 -3.27 -12.69 -3.41
C TYR A 9 -3.53 -11.50 -4.33
N VAL A 10 -3.10 -11.56 -5.59
CA VAL A 10 -3.22 -10.44 -6.54
C VAL A 10 -4.68 -10.09 -6.81
N ASP A 11 -5.54 -11.09 -7.02
CA ASP A 11 -6.96 -10.86 -7.32
C ASP A 11 -7.69 -10.22 -6.13
N ASP A 12 -7.47 -10.72 -4.92
CA ASP A 12 -7.99 -10.12 -3.68
C ASP A 12 -7.47 -8.70 -3.48
N ALA A 13 -6.17 -8.47 -3.71
CA ALA A 13 -5.56 -7.16 -3.61
C ALA A 13 -6.16 -6.18 -4.63
N PHE A 14 -6.41 -6.65 -5.86
CA PHE A 14 -7.04 -5.85 -6.91
C PHE A 14 -8.46 -5.41 -6.51
N TYR A 15 -9.26 -6.35 -5.99
CA TYR A 15 -10.60 -6.07 -5.48
C TYR A 15 -10.60 -5.03 -4.35
N HIS A 16 -9.73 -5.21 -3.34
CA HIS A 16 -9.63 -4.27 -2.23
C HIS A 16 -9.11 -2.90 -2.65
N LYS A 17 -8.17 -2.85 -3.60
CA LYS A 17 -7.69 -1.57 -4.16
C LYS A 17 -8.82 -0.83 -4.88
N GLY A 18 -9.59 -1.51 -5.72
CA GLY A 18 -10.74 -0.89 -6.40
C GLY A 18 -11.75 -0.30 -5.41
N ASN A 19 -12.06 -1.04 -4.34
CA ASN A 19 -12.95 -0.56 -3.28
C ASN A 19 -12.38 0.64 -2.51
N TYR A 20 -11.08 0.61 -2.20
CA TYR A 20 -10.41 1.72 -1.55
C TYR A 20 -10.44 2.98 -2.41
N ASP A 21 -10.08 2.86 -3.68
CA ASP A 21 -10.00 3.96 -4.62
C ASP A 21 -11.38 4.59 -4.86
N TYR A 22 -12.42 3.76 -4.99
CA TYR A 22 -13.79 4.21 -5.10
C TYR A 22 -14.22 5.06 -3.90
N LYS A 23 -13.96 4.57 -2.68
CA LYS A 23 -14.31 5.29 -1.45
C LYS A 23 -13.50 6.57 -1.27
N LEU A 24 -12.20 6.55 -1.56
CA LEU A 24 -11.34 7.73 -1.47
C LEU A 24 -11.76 8.79 -2.49
N GLY A 25 -12.02 8.38 -3.74
CA GLY A 25 -12.50 9.27 -4.78
C GLY A 25 -13.84 9.92 -4.43
N ASN A 26 -14.77 9.16 -3.82
CA ASN A 26 -16.04 9.71 -3.36
C ASN A 26 -15.87 10.74 -2.23
N LEU A 27 -14.93 10.53 -1.30
CA LEU A 27 -14.60 11.54 -0.28
C LEU A 27 -14.02 12.80 -0.93
N MET A 28 -13.11 12.64 -1.88
CA MET A 28 -12.51 13.77 -2.60
C MET A 28 -13.57 14.58 -3.34
N GLU A 29 -14.47 13.91 -4.08
CA GLU A 29 -15.55 14.55 -4.82
C GLU A 29 -16.54 15.27 -3.88
N TYR A 30 -16.95 14.62 -2.78
CA TYR A 30 -17.88 15.19 -1.81
C TYR A 30 -17.36 16.51 -1.21
N TYR A 31 -16.07 16.55 -0.84
CA TYR A 31 -15.45 17.76 -0.25
C TYR A 31 -14.87 18.72 -1.31
N GLY A 32 -14.91 18.36 -2.59
CA GLY A 32 -14.33 19.14 -3.69
C GLY A 32 -12.80 19.22 -3.63
N ILE A 33 -12.14 18.19 -3.10
CA ILE A 33 -10.67 18.06 -3.05
C ILE A 33 -10.19 17.45 -4.36
N LYS A 34 -9.13 18.00 -4.95
CA LYS A 34 -8.68 17.60 -6.28
C LYS A 34 -7.68 16.46 -6.26
N THR A 35 -6.81 16.44 -5.25
CA THR A 35 -5.65 15.53 -5.25
C THR A 35 -5.62 14.63 -4.03
N GLU A 36 -5.08 13.43 -4.23
CA GLU A 36 -4.84 12.47 -3.15
C GLU A 36 -3.86 13.05 -2.10
N ALA A 37 -2.86 13.82 -2.53
CA ALA A 37 -1.90 14.44 -1.62
C ALA A 37 -2.58 15.42 -0.64
N GLU A 38 -3.54 16.22 -1.11
CA GLU A 38 -4.27 17.18 -0.25
C GLU A 38 -5.12 16.47 0.80
N ILE A 39 -5.91 15.46 0.40
CA ILE A 39 -6.82 14.77 1.32
C ILE A 39 -6.05 13.94 2.36
N LEU A 40 -4.91 13.36 2.00
CA LEU A 40 -4.10 12.55 2.91
C LEU A 40 -3.20 13.36 3.84
N SER A 41 -2.66 14.48 3.37
CA SER A 41 -1.84 15.38 4.21
C SER A 41 -2.69 16.25 5.12
N GLY A 42 -3.96 16.48 4.77
CA GLY A 42 -4.81 17.48 5.41
C GLY A 42 -4.48 18.92 5.01
N CYS A 43 -3.48 19.13 4.14
CA CYS A 43 -3.08 20.44 3.64
C CYS A 43 -3.97 20.89 2.47
N ILE A 44 -5.26 21.09 2.74
CA ILE A 44 -6.25 21.38 1.70
C ILE A 44 -6.15 22.84 1.27
N MET A 45 -5.83 23.05 -0.01
CA MET A 45 -5.61 24.39 -0.56
C MET A 45 -6.94 25.07 -0.93
N LYS A 46 -7.85 24.34 -1.58
CA LYS A 46 -9.18 24.83 -1.98
C LYS A 46 -10.23 23.77 -1.64
N MET A 47 -11.29 24.19 -0.96
CA MET A 47 -12.52 23.41 -0.77
C MET A 47 -13.65 24.04 -1.57
N SER A 48 -14.74 23.30 -1.79
CA SER A 48 -15.95 23.90 -2.34
C SER A 48 -16.48 25.00 -1.40
N LYS A 49 -17.21 25.99 -1.95
CA LYS A 49 -17.67 27.17 -1.19
C LYS A 49 -18.58 26.81 0.00
N SER A 50 -19.15 25.61 0.01
CA SER A 50 -20.04 25.12 1.06
C SER A 50 -19.31 24.56 2.29
N PHE A 51 -18.00 24.31 2.19
CA PHE A 51 -17.19 23.77 3.29
C PHE A 51 -16.25 24.83 3.88
N THR A 52 -16.13 24.83 5.20
CA THR A 52 -15.22 25.70 5.94
C THR A 52 -14.01 24.93 6.43
N LYS A 53 -12.82 25.38 6.02
CA LYS A 53 -11.52 24.73 6.27
C LYS A 53 -11.29 24.28 7.71
N LYS A 54 -11.80 25.00 8.72
CA LYS A 54 -11.58 24.68 10.14
C LYS A 54 -12.48 23.55 10.66
N ARG A 55 -13.76 23.52 10.27
CA ARG A 55 -14.72 22.51 10.75
C ARG A 55 -14.62 21.22 9.95
N ASP A 56 -14.40 21.33 8.66
CA ASP A 56 -14.45 20.18 7.75
C ASP A 56 -13.10 19.46 7.64
N ALA A 57 -11.98 20.11 7.94
CA ALA A 57 -10.68 19.42 7.95
C ALA A 57 -10.62 18.28 8.96
N GLU A 58 -11.22 18.45 10.14
CA GLU A 58 -11.30 17.38 11.15
C GLU A 58 -12.16 16.21 10.67
N SER A 59 -13.33 16.49 10.08
CA SER A 59 -14.22 15.45 9.56
C SER A 59 -13.58 14.67 8.40
N ILE A 60 -12.90 15.36 7.48
CA ILE A 60 -12.13 14.75 6.39
C ILE A 60 -11.02 13.85 6.96
N THR A 61 -10.25 14.36 7.92
CA THR A 61 -9.17 13.60 8.55
C THR A 61 -9.71 12.32 9.21
N MET A 62 -10.86 12.42 9.88
CA MET A 62 -11.51 11.27 10.51
C MET A 62 -12.05 10.28 9.48
N ALA A 63 -12.64 10.76 8.37
CA ALA A 63 -13.12 9.92 7.28
C ALA A 63 -11.97 9.13 6.62
N VAL A 64 -10.86 9.80 6.31
CA VAL A 64 -9.65 9.15 5.75
C VAL A 64 -9.06 8.14 6.74
N LYS A 65 -8.98 8.48 8.03
CA LYS A 65 -8.53 7.54 9.07
C LYS A 65 -9.44 6.32 9.17
N SER A 66 -10.75 6.52 9.08
CA SER A 66 -11.74 5.44 9.08
C SER A 66 -11.54 4.53 7.86
N LEU A 67 -11.38 5.09 6.67
CA LEU A 67 -11.11 4.33 5.44
C LEU A 67 -9.82 3.50 5.54
N ARG A 68 -8.74 4.08 6.08
CA ARG A 68 -7.48 3.34 6.30
C ARG A 68 -7.65 2.20 7.31
N LYS A 69 -8.46 2.41 8.35
CA LYS A 69 -8.78 1.37 9.34
C LYS A 69 -9.59 0.25 8.70
N GLU A 70 -10.58 0.60 7.87
CA GLU A 70 -11.39 -0.36 7.13
C GLU A 70 -10.55 -1.20 6.16
N ALA A 71 -9.65 -0.56 5.39
CA ALA A 71 -8.72 -1.29 4.55
C ALA A 71 -7.86 -2.27 5.37
N ARG A 72 -7.37 -1.84 6.53
CA ARG A 72 -6.64 -2.74 7.44
C ARG A 72 -7.50 -3.92 7.93
N THR A 73 -8.81 -3.74 8.11
CA THR A 73 -9.69 -4.87 8.45
C THR A 73 -9.82 -5.87 7.31
N TRP A 74 -9.92 -5.42 6.05
CA TRP A 74 -9.91 -6.32 4.88
C TRP A 74 -8.59 -7.11 4.76
N PHE A 75 -7.48 -6.44 5.09
CA PHE A 75 -6.19 -7.10 5.12
C PHE A 75 -6.12 -8.22 6.17
N ASN A 76 -6.66 -7.95 7.37
CA ASN A 76 -6.67 -8.91 8.47
C ASN A 76 -7.78 -9.96 8.37
N ASP A 77 -8.75 -9.79 7.47
CA ASP A 77 -9.83 -10.75 7.28
C ASP A 77 -9.24 -12.03 6.69
N LYS A 78 -9.24 -13.08 7.50
CA LYS A 78 -8.72 -14.39 7.16
C LYS A 78 -9.92 -15.25 6.82
N GLY A 79 -10.13 -15.52 5.53
CA GLY A 79 -10.92 -16.69 5.13
C GLY A 79 -10.36 -17.89 5.89
N SER A 80 -11.21 -18.60 6.65
CA SER A 80 -10.78 -19.65 7.57
C SER A 80 -10.03 -20.77 6.84
N GLY A 81 -8.69 -20.79 6.85
CA GLY A 81 -8.01 -21.92 6.19
C GLY A 81 -6.49 -21.92 5.97
N SER A 82 -5.68 -20.95 6.39
CA SER A 82 -4.22 -20.96 6.11
C SER A 82 -3.38 -21.25 7.37
N HIS A 83 -2.49 -22.24 7.27
CA HIS A 83 -1.68 -22.78 8.37
C HIS A 83 -0.34 -22.04 8.62
N SER A 84 0.01 -21.01 7.83
CA SER A 84 1.26 -20.23 8.01
C SER A 84 0.97 -18.73 8.05
N GLU A 85 0.54 -18.25 9.22
CA GLU A 85 -0.01 -16.90 9.38
C GLU A 85 0.96 -15.76 9.04
N ALA A 86 2.27 -15.93 9.27
CA ALA A 86 3.24 -14.84 9.11
C ALA A 86 3.77 -14.69 7.67
N ALA A 87 3.93 -15.78 6.93
CA ALA A 87 4.38 -15.75 5.54
C ALA A 87 3.28 -15.19 4.61
N ASP A 88 2.05 -15.60 4.89
CA ASP A 88 0.81 -15.19 4.21
C ASP A 88 0.62 -13.66 4.27
N GLU A 89 0.83 -13.05 5.44
CA GLU A 89 0.71 -11.59 5.59
C GLU A 89 1.72 -10.79 4.74
N TYR A 90 2.96 -11.26 4.60
CA TYR A 90 3.94 -10.56 3.77
C TYR A 90 3.68 -10.72 2.27
N ALA A 91 3.22 -11.90 1.85
CA ALA A 91 2.75 -12.14 0.49
C ALA A 91 1.55 -11.25 0.15
N LYS A 92 0.53 -11.19 1.02
CA LYS A 92 -0.63 -10.29 0.86
C LYS A 92 -0.23 -8.81 0.80
N ALA A 93 0.65 -8.36 1.68
CA ALA A 93 1.12 -6.96 1.67
C ALA A 93 1.93 -6.64 0.39
N SER A 94 2.71 -7.61 -0.08
CA SER A 94 3.41 -7.53 -1.35
C SER A 94 2.43 -7.43 -2.53
N ALA A 95 1.35 -8.20 -2.54
CA ALA A 95 0.31 -8.14 -3.56
C ALA A 95 -0.35 -6.76 -3.60
N TRP A 96 -0.69 -6.19 -2.43
CA TRP A 96 -1.24 -4.84 -2.32
C TRP A 96 -0.30 -3.79 -2.92
N TYR A 97 0.99 -3.89 -2.63
CA TYR A 97 2.01 -3.03 -3.23
C TYR A 97 2.08 -3.21 -4.75
N HIS A 98 2.07 -4.46 -5.23
CA HIS A 98 2.19 -4.78 -6.65
C HIS A 98 1.01 -4.22 -7.46
N VAL A 99 -0.24 -4.47 -7.05
CA VAL A 99 -1.44 -3.94 -7.74
C VAL A 99 -1.52 -2.41 -7.72
N THR A 100 -0.79 -1.75 -6.83
CA THR A 100 -0.75 -0.28 -6.78
C THR A 100 0.35 0.33 -7.63
N TYR A 101 1.55 -0.23 -7.63
CA TYR A 101 2.71 0.43 -8.25
C TYR A 101 3.17 -0.21 -9.56
N HIS A 102 2.72 -1.43 -9.87
CA HIS A 102 3.10 -2.09 -11.10
C HIS A 102 2.35 -1.48 -12.29
N LEU A 103 3.07 -1.22 -13.38
CA LEU A 103 2.57 -0.48 -14.55
C LEU A 103 1.37 -1.15 -15.22
N SER A 104 1.24 -2.48 -15.10
CA SER A 104 0.13 -3.23 -15.70
C SER A 104 -1.24 -2.89 -15.11
N TYR A 105 -1.29 -2.28 -13.92
CA TYR A 105 -2.53 -1.93 -13.23
C TYR A 105 -2.91 -0.46 -13.40
N TRP A 106 -2.11 0.31 -14.15
CA TRP A 106 -2.39 1.72 -14.37
C TRP A 106 -3.64 1.89 -15.23
N GLY A 107 -4.63 2.62 -14.72
CA GLY A 107 -5.91 2.81 -15.41
C GLY A 107 -6.88 1.63 -15.31
N CYS A 108 -6.53 0.56 -14.58
CA CYS A 108 -7.44 -0.58 -14.32
C CYS A 108 -8.42 -0.32 -13.17
N TYR A 109 -8.36 0.85 -12.54
CA TYR A 109 -9.21 1.26 -11.43
C TYR A 109 -10.02 2.48 -11.82
N ASN A 110 -11.19 2.65 -11.19
CA ASN A 110 -12.08 3.79 -11.44
C ASN A 110 -12.51 3.94 -12.91
N GLU A 111 -12.67 2.83 -13.63
CA GLU A 111 -13.14 2.83 -15.03
C GLU A 111 -14.44 3.62 -15.16
N GLY A 112 -14.48 4.55 -16.11
CA GLY A 112 -15.65 5.42 -16.37
C GLY A 112 -15.82 6.61 -15.43
N LEU A 113 -15.03 6.73 -14.35
CA LEU A 113 -15.12 7.86 -13.40
C LEU A 113 -14.16 9.02 -13.72
N ASN A 114 -13.24 8.86 -14.69
CA ASN A 114 -12.19 9.83 -15.04
C ASN A 114 -11.40 10.33 -13.81
N ARG A 115 -11.06 9.41 -12.90
CA ARG A 115 -10.28 9.67 -11.68
C ARG A 115 -8.84 9.25 -11.88
N ASP A 116 -7.94 9.91 -11.15
CA ASP A 116 -6.52 9.56 -11.14
C ASP A 116 -6.27 8.17 -10.51
N HIS A 117 -5.10 7.62 -10.79
CA HIS A 117 -4.61 6.41 -10.14
C HIS A 117 -4.08 6.73 -8.75
N TYR A 118 -4.77 6.26 -7.71
CA TYR A 118 -4.42 6.53 -6.32
C TYR A 118 -3.33 5.58 -5.81
N LEU A 119 -2.41 6.14 -5.02
CA LEU A 119 -1.15 5.49 -4.60
C LEU A 119 -1.12 5.15 -3.11
N SER A 120 -2.11 5.57 -2.32
CA SER A 120 -2.07 5.45 -0.85
C SER A 120 -2.51 4.11 -0.30
N PHE A 121 -3.18 3.28 -1.11
CA PHE A 121 -3.77 2.02 -0.66
C PHE A 121 -2.78 1.10 0.09
N PRO A 122 -1.59 0.76 -0.43
CA PRO A 122 -0.66 -0.17 0.24
C PRO A 122 -0.12 0.38 1.56
N TRP A 123 -0.06 1.71 1.71
CA TRP A 123 0.42 2.34 2.93
C TRP A 123 -0.54 2.14 4.12
N CYS A 124 -1.76 1.64 3.86
CA CYS A 124 -2.63 1.15 4.92
C CYS A 124 -1.99 0.01 5.73
N VAL A 125 -1.05 -0.75 5.15
CA VAL A 125 -0.29 -1.84 5.79
C VAL A 125 1.22 -1.57 5.82
N HIS A 126 1.60 -0.30 5.97
CA HIS A 126 2.99 0.16 5.99
C HIS A 126 3.90 -0.63 6.94
N ASP A 127 3.39 -1.11 8.07
CA ASP A 127 4.12 -1.91 9.05
C ASP A 127 4.70 -3.20 8.42
N LYS A 128 3.89 -3.92 7.64
CA LYS A 128 4.32 -5.14 6.93
C LYS A 128 5.26 -4.81 5.78
N LEU A 129 4.96 -3.75 5.02
CA LEU A 129 5.80 -3.27 3.92
C LEU A 129 7.21 -2.88 4.39
N ILE A 130 7.31 -2.18 5.52
CA ILE A 130 8.59 -1.80 6.13
C ILE A 130 9.36 -3.06 6.55
N GLN A 131 8.69 -4.04 7.14
CA GLN A 131 9.30 -5.29 7.57
C GLN A 131 9.86 -6.09 6.39
N ILE A 132 9.10 -6.22 5.29
CA ILE A 132 9.57 -6.83 4.03
C ILE A 132 10.85 -6.14 3.54
N LYS A 133 10.87 -4.80 3.57
CA LYS A 133 12.03 -4.02 3.10
C LYS A 133 13.25 -4.23 3.99
N LYS A 134 13.07 -4.28 5.31
CA LYS A 134 14.14 -4.56 6.29
C LYS A 134 14.77 -5.93 6.04
N GLU A 135 13.95 -6.98 5.98
CA GLU A 135 14.46 -8.34 5.80
C GLU A 135 15.22 -8.53 4.48
N ARG A 136 14.76 -7.89 3.39
CA ARG A 136 15.52 -7.88 2.11
C ARG A 136 16.87 -7.21 2.24
N ARG A 137 16.93 -6.09 2.94
CA ARG A 137 18.18 -5.35 3.17
C ARG A 137 19.15 -6.23 3.97
N ASP A 138 18.66 -6.90 5.00
CA ASP A 138 19.49 -7.75 5.86
C ASP A 138 20.00 -8.97 5.11
N ARG A 139 19.14 -9.65 4.33
CA ARG A 139 19.56 -10.75 3.43
C ARG A 139 20.59 -10.32 2.40
N THR A 140 20.42 -9.13 1.80
CA THR A 140 21.38 -8.58 0.84
C THR A 140 22.73 -8.31 1.49
N THR A 141 22.72 -7.76 2.71
CA THR A 141 23.94 -7.47 3.48
C THR A 141 24.67 -8.76 3.84
N ALA A 142 23.96 -9.77 4.35
CA ALA A 142 24.54 -11.08 4.67
C ALA A 142 25.09 -11.80 3.43
N ARG A 143 24.43 -11.68 2.28
CA ARG A 143 24.93 -12.24 1.02
C ARG A 143 26.22 -11.55 0.56
N LYS A 144 26.32 -10.23 0.73
CA LYS A 144 27.55 -9.48 0.42
C LYS A 144 28.71 -9.89 1.31
N SER A 145 28.51 -9.96 2.63
CA SER A 145 29.56 -10.40 3.56
C SER A 145 30.02 -11.83 3.26
N THR A 146 29.07 -12.73 2.94
CA THR A 146 29.39 -14.11 2.55
C THR A 146 30.27 -14.15 1.30
N LEU A 147 29.94 -13.36 0.27
CA LEU A 147 30.75 -13.27 -0.95
C LEU A 147 32.15 -12.70 -0.68
N GLU A 148 32.25 -11.64 0.13
CA GLU A 148 33.53 -11.05 0.55
C GLU A 148 34.40 -12.07 1.30
N ASP A 149 33.82 -12.88 2.19
CA ASP A 149 34.52 -13.97 2.88
C ASP A 149 35.04 -15.04 1.92
N TYR A 150 34.24 -15.44 0.93
CA TYR A 150 34.68 -16.37 -0.12
C TYR A 150 35.85 -15.81 -0.94
N PHE A 151 35.77 -14.55 -1.37
CA PHE A 151 36.86 -13.88 -2.10
C PHE A 151 38.13 -13.79 -1.24
N ASN A 152 38.01 -13.38 0.02
CA ASN A 152 39.16 -13.24 0.92
C ASN A 152 39.83 -14.58 1.25
N ARG A 153 39.06 -15.68 1.36
CA ARG A 153 39.62 -17.03 1.55
C ARG A 153 40.33 -17.54 0.29
N GLY A 154 39.80 -17.26 -0.90
CA GLY A 154 40.44 -17.64 -2.17
C GLY A 154 41.77 -16.93 -2.42
N LEU A 155 41.89 -15.66 -1.98
CA LEU A 155 43.12 -14.87 -2.14
C LEU A 155 44.24 -15.22 -1.14
N ARG A 156 43.94 -15.91 -0.03
CA ARG A 156 44.93 -16.33 0.97
C ARG A 156 45.60 -17.68 0.68
N LEU A 157 45.23 -18.35 -0.42
CA LEU A 157 45.74 -19.67 -0.80
C LEU A 157 46.84 -19.62 -1.89
N ASN A 158 47.48 -18.46 -2.10
CA ASN A 158 48.67 -18.31 -2.96
C ASN A 158 49.87 -17.84 -2.13
#